data_AF-A0A7W1SGH6-F1
#
_entry.id   AF-A0A7W1SGH6-F1
#
_cell.length_a   1.000
_cell.length_b   1.000
_cell.length_c   1.000
_cell.angle_alpha   90.00
_cell.angle_beta   90.00
_cell.angle_gamma   90.00
#
_symmetry.space_group_name_H-M   'P 1'
#
loop_
_entity.id
_entity.type
_entity.pdbx_description
1 polymer ?
#
loop_
_entity_poly.entity_id
_entity_poly.type
_entity_poly.pdbx_seq_one_letter_code
_entity_poly.pdbx_strand_id
1 'polypeptide(L)'
;MPFLNDEHRMPAASIVDALRSYDITAWSLPLLFDIDLTVSEKPTGAKTSPFTSEPRTAAALASAKVGYLIPWGTGAAAATIEALKAGLTVRATGGAFTHAGRSYGIGTVLIRNAENPAGLPTTLDAIAAPHGLDVVPLDSAWVDEGLSLGSNTVRMLRLPRVLLAWDAPAQSLSAGWARFTLERRYGQPVTAIRIATLARQDLSRFDVIVLPAGSYATALGDPVLTRIREWIRTGDTLVTLGEAPRWAVSDRVNAPSASEVPCATLCSSGRARRGPLRSVSPRARSRSALKDKT
;
A
#
# COMPACT_ATOMS: atom_id res chain seq x y z
N MET A 1 -12.35 32.22 36.88
CA MET A 1 -11.57 31.46 35.88
C MET A 1 -10.10 31.88 35.96
N PRO A 2 -9.32 31.33 36.90
CA PRO A 2 -7.88 31.54 37.00
C PRO A 2 -7.18 30.23 36.58
N PHE A 3 -7.00 30.02 35.27
CA PHE A 3 -6.31 28.82 34.75
C PHE A 3 -5.14 29.17 33.81
N LEU A 4 -4.86 30.46 33.61
CA LEU A 4 -3.83 30.97 32.69
C LEU A 4 -2.58 31.53 33.38
N ASN A 5 -2.54 31.58 34.73
CA ASN A 5 -1.41 32.20 35.45
C ASN A 5 -0.45 31.20 36.12
N ASP A 6 -0.71 29.89 36.07
CA ASP A 6 0.12 28.88 36.76
C ASP A 6 1.14 28.17 35.84
N GLU A 7 1.24 28.58 34.58
CA GLU A 7 2.18 28.00 33.61
C GLU A 7 3.65 28.39 33.87
N HIS A 8 3.90 29.35 34.77
CA HIS A 8 5.24 29.81 35.14
C HIS A 8 5.92 29.00 36.25
N ARG A 9 5.34 27.88 36.69
CA ARG A 9 5.91 27.08 37.79
C ARG A 9 6.31 25.66 37.42
N MET A 10 6.52 25.39 36.14
CA MET A 10 7.12 24.13 35.69
C MET A 10 8.63 24.31 35.46
N PRO A 11 9.50 23.49 36.07
CA PRO A 11 10.92 23.49 35.76
C PRO A 11 11.11 23.24 34.25
N ALA A 12 11.99 23.99 33.61
CA ALA A 12 12.25 23.92 32.16
C ALA A 12 12.52 22.49 31.64
N ALA A 13 12.97 21.57 32.51
CA ALA A 13 13.15 20.15 32.18
C ALA A 13 11.84 19.42 31.81
N SER A 14 10.69 19.79 32.39
CA SER A 14 9.40 19.10 32.15
C SER A 14 8.71 19.51 30.84
N ILE A 15 8.96 20.74 30.37
CA ILE A 15 8.44 21.21 29.08
C ILE A 15 9.22 20.56 27.93
N VAL A 16 10.53 20.33 28.11
CA VAL A 16 11.36 19.65 27.11
C VAL A 16 10.97 18.17 26.96
N ASP A 17 10.58 17.48 28.04
CA ASP A 17 10.10 16.10 27.95
C ASP A 17 8.68 15.99 27.35
N ALA A 18 7.81 16.98 27.60
CA ALA A 18 6.49 17.03 26.95
C ALA A 18 6.58 17.35 25.44
N LEU A 19 7.54 18.20 25.03
CA LEU A 19 7.75 18.59 23.63
C LEU A 19 8.54 17.55 22.81
N ARG A 20 9.32 16.66 23.44
CA ARG A 20 9.99 15.53 22.75
C ARG A 20 9.02 14.56 22.08
N SER A 21 7.74 14.57 22.46
CA SER A 21 6.73 13.64 21.96
C SER A 21 5.92 14.17 20.76
N TYR A 22 6.06 15.45 20.40
CA TYR A 22 5.23 16.06 19.35
C TYR A 22 5.98 17.00 18.39
N ASP A 23 7.30 16.86 18.30
CA ASP A 23 8.11 17.57 17.32
C ASP A 23 8.75 16.59 16.32
N ILE A 24 7.90 15.99 15.46
CA ILE A 24 8.33 15.46 14.16
C ILE A 24 8.08 16.59 13.16
N THR A 25 8.82 17.69 13.25
CA THR A 25 8.80 18.74 12.23
C THR A 25 9.56 18.27 10.99
N ALA A 26 8.91 18.47 9.84
CA ALA A 26 9.29 18.04 8.49
C ALA A 26 9.16 16.54 8.19
N TRP A 27 7.92 16.04 8.20
CA TRP A 27 7.58 14.87 7.39
C TRP A 27 7.80 15.25 5.93
N SER A 28 8.89 14.80 5.32
CA SER A 28 8.96 14.76 3.87
C SER A 28 7.87 13.82 3.40
N LEU A 29 6.67 14.36 3.11
CA LEU A 29 5.54 13.61 2.57
C LEU A 29 5.97 12.72 1.40
N PRO A 30 6.89 13.14 0.50
CA PRO A 30 7.38 12.27 -0.56
C PRO A 30 8.08 11.00 -0.04
N LEU A 31 8.96 11.10 0.97
CA LEU A 31 9.60 9.90 1.54
C LEU A 31 8.59 9.06 2.34
N LEU A 32 7.60 9.68 2.99
CA LEU A 32 6.55 8.96 3.72
C LEU A 32 5.66 8.13 2.79
N PHE A 33 5.30 8.70 1.65
CA PHE A 33 4.38 8.10 0.69
C PHE A 33 5.08 7.36 -0.45
N ASP A 34 6.42 7.24 -0.40
CA ASP A 34 7.24 6.65 -1.46
C ASP A 34 6.94 7.26 -2.85
N ILE A 35 6.85 8.59 -2.89
CA ILE A 35 6.57 9.36 -4.11
C ILE A 35 7.89 9.79 -4.73
N ASP A 36 8.07 9.47 -6.02
CA ASP A 36 9.18 9.97 -6.82
C ASP A 36 9.25 11.50 -6.77
N LEU A 37 10.37 12.02 -6.29
CA LEU A 37 10.59 13.45 -6.14
C LEU A 37 11.58 13.96 -7.18
N THR A 38 11.16 14.95 -7.96
CA THR A 38 12.07 15.75 -8.78
C THR A 38 12.39 17.04 -8.04
N VAL A 39 13.63 17.19 -7.59
CA VAL A 39 14.12 18.42 -6.94
C VAL A 39 14.38 19.49 -7.99
N SER A 40 13.93 20.73 -7.74
CA SER A 40 14.36 21.90 -8.49
C SER A 40 15.05 22.88 -7.57
N GLU A 41 16.29 23.26 -7.89
CA GLU A 41 17.05 24.29 -7.15
C GLU A 41 16.59 25.72 -7.47
N LYS A 42 15.75 25.87 -8.51
CA LYS A 42 15.19 27.15 -8.94
C LYS A 42 13.68 27.14 -8.79
N PRO A 43 13.05 28.27 -8.41
CA PRO A 43 11.60 28.41 -8.48
C PRO A 43 11.11 28.06 -9.89
N THR A 44 10.08 27.21 -10.00
CA THR A 44 9.58 26.72 -11.29
C THR A 44 8.97 27.82 -12.16
N GLY A 45 8.66 28.98 -11.59
CA GLY A 45 7.96 30.08 -12.27
C GLY A 45 6.55 29.71 -12.74
N ALA A 46 6.04 28.54 -12.33
CA ALA A 46 4.73 28.06 -12.73
C ALA A 46 3.65 28.96 -12.14
N LYS A 47 2.72 29.40 -12.99
CA LYS A 47 1.49 30.05 -12.51
C LYS A 47 0.67 28.99 -11.78
N THR A 48 0.46 29.18 -10.48
CA THR A 48 -0.36 28.28 -9.68
C THR A 48 -1.77 28.84 -9.55
N SER A 49 -2.73 27.95 -9.39
CA SER A 49 -4.09 28.27 -8.96
C SER A 49 -4.47 27.30 -7.84
N PRO A 50 -5.36 27.69 -6.91
CA PRO A 50 -5.86 26.76 -5.90
C PRO A 50 -6.46 25.52 -6.56
N PHE A 51 -5.92 24.34 -6.24
CA PHE A 51 -6.54 23.09 -6.65
C PHE A 51 -7.78 22.88 -5.81
N THR A 52 -8.94 22.89 -6.46
CA THR A 52 -10.19 22.42 -5.86
C THR A 52 -10.41 21.00 -6.34
N SER A 53 -10.37 20.03 -5.43
CA SER A 53 -10.77 18.67 -5.79
C SER A 53 -12.26 18.70 -6.09
N GLU A 54 -12.64 18.60 -7.35
CA GLU A 54 -14.03 18.31 -7.65
C GLU A 54 -14.33 16.88 -7.19
N PRO A 55 -15.38 16.65 -6.39
CA PRO A 55 -15.84 15.30 -6.15
C PRO A 55 -16.13 14.70 -7.52
N ARG A 56 -15.46 13.60 -7.85
CA ARG A 56 -15.70 12.90 -9.10
C ARG A 56 -17.17 12.51 -9.12
N THR A 57 -17.98 13.21 -9.90
CA THR A 57 -19.36 12.82 -10.15
C THR A 57 -19.25 11.49 -10.87
N ALA A 58 -19.49 10.39 -10.16
CA ALA A 58 -19.52 9.08 -10.78
C ALA A 58 -20.62 9.12 -11.85
N ALA A 59 -20.21 9.14 -13.11
CA ALA A 59 -21.16 8.83 -14.18
C ALA A 59 -21.63 7.40 -13.93
N ALA A 60 -22.94 7.16 -14.03
CA ALA A 60 -23.49 5.83 -13.84
C ALA A 60 -22.70 4.81 -14.67
N LEU A 61 -22.29 3.71 -14.05
CA LEU A 61 -21.49 2.69 -14.71
C LEU A 61 -22.16 2.23 -16.00
N ALA A 62 -21.44 2.36 -17.11
CA ALA A 62 -21.91 1.89 -18.40
C ALA A 62 -22.11 0.37 -18.35
N SER A 63 -23.21 -0.11 -18.93
CA SER A 63 -23.45 -1.55 -19.04
C SER A 63 -22.34 -2.21 -19.86
N ALA A 64 -21.78 -3.28 -19.33
CA ALA A 64 -20.75 -4.08 -19.98
C ALA A 64 -21.27 -5.49 -20.29
N LYS A 65 -20.80 -6.13 -21.36
CA LYS A 65 -21.20 -7.52 -21.71
C LYS A 65 -20.52 -8.58 -20.84
N VAL A 66 -19.21 -8.47 -20.63
CA VAL A 66 -18.42 -9.48 -19.91
C VAL A 66 -18.32 -9.16 -18.43
N GLY A 67 -18.08 -7.90 -18.07
CA GLY A 67 -17.95 -7.48 -16.68
C GLY A 67 -17.22 -6.15 -16.53
N TYR A 68 -16.49 -5.99 -15.43
CA TYR A 68 -15.81 -4.75 -15.08
C TYR A 68 -14.37 -5.02 -14.65
N LEU A 69 -13.48 -4.10 -15.00
CA LEU A 69 -12.10 -4.04 -14.55
C LEU A 69 -11.90 -2.86 -13.60
N ILE A 70 -11.18 -3.09 -12.52
CA ILE A 70 -10.75 -2.03 -11.59
C ILE A 70 -9.22 -2.10 -11.51
N PRO A 71 -8.50 -1.12 -12.07
CA PRO A 71 -7.05 -1.02 -11.93
C PRO A 71 -6.65 -1.05 -10.45
N TRP A 72 -5.58 -1.78 -10.14
CA TRP A 72 -5.14 -1.90 -8.76
C TRP A 72 -4.69 -0.56 -8.17
N GLY A 73 -5.03 -0.34 -6.90
CA GLY A 73 -4.74 0.87 -6.14
C GLY A 73 -5.27 0.77 -4.72
N THR A 74 -4.97 1.77 -3.88
CA THR A 74 -5.37 1.77 -2.46
C THR A 74 -6.90 1.71 -2.29
N GLY A 75 -7.65 2.54 -3.03
CA GLY A 75 -9.12 2.46 -3.02
C GLY A 75 -9.65 1.12 -3.55
N ALA A 76 -8.96 0.53 -4.53
CA ALA A 76 -9.39 -0.74 -5.13
C ALA A 76 -9.31 -1.89 -4.12
N ALA A 77 -8.33 -1.86 -3.21
CA ALA A 77 -8.24 -2.84 -2.13
C ALA A 77 -9.45 -2.75 -1.17
N ALA A 78 -9.84 -1.55 -0.74
CA ALA A 78 -11.01 -1.36 0.12
C ALA A 78 -12.31 -1.79 -0.57
N ALA A 79 -12.52 -1.35 -1.81
CA ALA A 79 -13.67 -1.74 -2.62
C ALA A 79 -13.73 -3.25 -2.87
N THR A 80 -12.60 -3.92 -3.02
CA THR A 80 -12.54 -5.39 -3.16
C THR A 80 -13.04 -6.09 -1.90
N ILE A 81 -12.63 -5.62 -0.72
CA ILE A 81 -13.11 -6.18 0.56
C ILE A 81 -14.61 -5.95 0.72
N GLU A 82 -15.10 -4.75 0.39
CA GLU A 82 -16.53 -4.43 0.42
C GLU A 82 -17.33 -5.31 -0.55
N ALA A 83 -16.86 -5.50 -1.78
CA ALA A 83 -17.48 -6.38 -2.77
C ALA A 83 -17.53 -7.83 -2.30
N LEU A 84 -16.44 -8.36 -1.73
CA LEU A 84 -16.40 -9.70 -1.16
C LEU A 84 -17.38 -9.87 0.01
N LYS A 85 -17.51 -8.86 0.87
CA LYS A 85 -18.49 -8.86 1.97
C LYS A 85 -19.94 -8.76 1.48
N ALA A 86 -20.17 -8.08 0.37
CA ALA A 86 -21.46 -8.03 -0.31
C ALA A 86 -21.80 -9.34 -1.04
N GLY A 87 -20.91 -10.35 -0.98
CA GLY A 87 -21.12 -11.65 -1.61
C GLY A 87 -20.85 -11.67 -3.11
N LEU A 88 -20.18 -10.65 -3.65
CA LEU A 88 -19.78 -10.62 -5.05
C LEU A 88 -18.58 -11.57 -5.29
N THR A 89 -18.60 -12.24 -6.43
CA THR A 89 -17.48 -13.03 -6.91
C THR A 89 -16.47 -12.10 -7.58
N VAL A 90 -15.32 -11.93 -6.92
CA VAL A 90 -14.25 -11.03 -7.35
C VAL A 90 -13.01 -11.86 -7.73
N ARG A 91 -12.31 -11.47 -8.81
CA ARG A 91 -11.05 -12.09 -9.24
C ARG A 91 -9.94 -11.05 -9.32
N ALA A 92 -8.70 -11.48 -9.18
CA ALA A 92 -7.52 -10.64 -9.40
C ALA A 92 -6.59 -11.26 -10.45
N THR A 93 -5.99 -10.42 -11.29
CA THR A 93 -5.02 -10.86 -12.29
C THR A 93 -3.65 -11.10 -11.66
N GLY A 94 -3.05 -12.24 -12.00
CA GLY A 94 -1.68 -12.58 -11.58
C GLY A 94 -0.57 -11.96 -12.42
N GLY A 95 -0.91 -11.12 -13.41
CA GLY A 95 0.05 -10.52 -14.34
C GLY A 95 -0.53 -9.31 -15.07
N ALA A 96 0.35 -8.57 -15.74
CA ALA A 96 -0.01 -7.41 -16.53
C ALA A 96 -0.61 -7.82 -17.89
N PHE A 97 -1.50 -6.98 -18.41
CA PHE A 97 -2.12 -7.16 -19.73
C PHE A 97 -2.53 -5.83 -20.33
N THR A 98 -2.76 -5.82 -21.64
CA THR A 98 -3.29 -4.68 -22.37
C THR A 98 -4.65 -5.05 -22.96
N HIS A 99 -5.63 -4.18 -22.79
CA HIS A 99 -6.96 -4.35 -23.36
C HIS A 99 -7.51 -3.02 -23.85
N ALA A 100 -8.00 -2.99 -25.09
CA ALA A 100 -8.49 -1.79 -25.76
C ALA A 100 -7.46 -0.63 -25.74
N GLY A 101 -6.17 -0.97 -25.90
CA GLY A 101 -5.06 -0.01 -25.88
C GLY A 101 -4.71 0.56 -24.50
N ARG A 102 -5.36 0.11 -23.41
CA ARG A 102 -5.02 0.49 -22.03
C ARG A 102 -4.27 -0.64 -21.33
N SER A 103 -3.18 -0.30 -20.65
CA SER A 103 -2.39 -1.25 -19.85
C SER A 103 -2.93 -1.37 -18.42
N TYR A 104 -2.97 -2.61 -17.93
CA TYR A 104 -3.41 -2.99 -16.60
C TYR A 104 -2.30 -3.77 -15.90
N GLY A 105 -1.99 -3.37 -14.67
CA GLY A 105 -0.97 -4.01 -13.85
C GLY A 105 -1.43 -5.31 -13.20
N ILE A 106 -0.49 -5.97 -12.53
CA ILE A 106 -0.78 -7.09 -11.62
C ILE A 106 -1.74 -6.65 -10.51
N GLY A 107 -2.62 -7.55 -10.08
CA GLY A 107 -3.62 -7.28 -9.05
C GLY A 107 -4.84 -6.53 -9.55
N THR A 108 -4.94 -6.23 -10.86
CA THR A 108 -6.15 -5.65 -11.44
C THR A 108 -7.34 -6.55 -11.11
N VAL A 109 -8.40 -5.93 -10.59
CA VAL A 109 -9.58 -6.65 -10.14
C VAL A 109 -10.53 -6.81 -11.32
N LEU A 110 -11.00 -8.05 -11.50
CA LEU A 110 -11.95 -8.44 -12.53
C LEU A 110 -13.21 -8.96 -11.85
N ILE A 111 -14.36 -8.38 -12.22
CA ILE A 111 -15.68 -8.82 -11.74
C ILE A 111 -16.52 -9.16 -12.96
N ARG A 112 -16.86 -10.45 -13.11
CA ARG A 112 -17.58 -10.95 -14.29
C ARG A 112 -19.09 -10.93 -14.06
N ASN A 113 -19.85 -10.50 -15.05
CA ASN A 113 -21.32 -10.54 -15.01
C ASN A 113 -21.84 -11.97 -14.86
N ALA A 114 -21.19 -12.95 -15.50
CA ALA A 114 -21.62 -14.35 -15.47
C ALA A 114 -21.52 -15.01 -14.08
N GLU A 115 -20.72 -14.45 -13.16
CA GLU A 115 -20.51 -14.98 -11.80
C GLU A 115 -21.25 -14.19 -10.72
N ASN A 116 -22.01 -13.17 -11.12
CA ASN A 116 -22.59 -12.19 -10.22
C ASN A 116 -24.05 -11.87 -10.58
N PRO A 117 -24.85 -11.33 -9.65
CA PRO A 117 -26.24 -10.98 -9.92
C PRO A 117 -26.39 -9.89 -11.00
N ALA A 118 -27.56 -9.84 -11.66
CA ALA A 118 -27.86 -8.83 -12.67
C ALA A 118 -27.78 -7.37 -12.15
N GLY A 119 -27.96 -7.16 -10.84
CA GLY A 119 -27.79 -5.87 -10.15
C GLY A 119 -26.33 -5.48 -9.87
N LEU A 120 -25.35 -6.18 -10.44
CA LEU A 120 -23.93 -5.91 -10.26
C LEU A 120 -23.55 -4.45 -10.56
N PRO A 121 -23.99 -3.79 -11.66
CA PRO A 121 -23.55 -2.44 -11.96
C PRO A 121 -23.92 -1.44 -10.86
N THR A 122 -25.17 -1.51 -10.36
CA THR A 122 -25.65 -0.64 -9.28
C THR A 122 -24.88 -0.89 -7.98
N THR A 123 -24.62 -2.16 -7.65
CA THR A 123 -23.88 -2.51 -6.44
C THR A 123 -22.43 -2.05 -6.52
N LEU A 124 -21.80 -2.24 -7.68
CA LEU A 124 -20.42 -1.87 -7.92
C LEU A 124 -20.22 -0.36 -7.92
N ASP A 125 -21.17 0.40 -8.47
CA ASP A 125 -21.15 1.86 -8.47
C ASP A 125 -21.20 2.41 -7.04
N ALA A 126 -22.10 1.87 -6.21
CA ALA A 126 -22.22 2.23 -4.81
C ALA A 126 -20.94 1.95 -3.99
N ILE A 127 -20.21 0.88 -4.33
CA ILE A 127 -18.92 0.53 -3.71
C ILE A 127 -17.79 1.40 -4.27
N ALA A 128 -17.77 1.68 -5.56
CA ALA A 128 -16.67 2.38 -6.23
C ALA A 128 -16.65 3.89 -5.97
N ALA A 129 -17.83 4.52 -5.88
CA ALA A 129 -17.96 5.97 -5.77
C ALA A 129 -17.28 6.57 -4.52
N PRO A 130 -17.42 6.01 -3.29
CA PRO A 130 -16.74 6.52 -2.10
C PRO A 130 -15.21 6.49 -2.20
N HIS A 131 -14.67 5.56 -3.00
CA HIS A 131 -13.23 5.36 -3.19
C HIS A 131 -12.68 6.08 -4.43
N GLY A 132 -13.53 6.80 -5.18
CA GLY A 132 -13.13 7.55 -6.38
C GLY A 132 -12.60 6.67 -7.52
N LEU A 133 -12.98 5.40 -7.54
CA LEU A 133 -12.38 4.40 -8.43
C LEU A 133 -12.78 4.60 -9.89
N ASP A 134 -11.83 4.26 -10.76
CA ASP A 134 -12.06 4.17 -12.19
C ASP A 134 -12.45 2.73 -12.54
N VAL A 135 -13.75 2.50 -12.69
CA VAL A 135 -14.30 1.19 -13.06
C VAL A 135 -14.49 1.16 -14.57
N VAL A 136 -13.78 0.26 -15.23
CA VAL A 136 -13.78 0.17 -16.69
C VAL A 136 -14.73 -0.95 -17.15
N PRO A 137 -15.74 -0.65 -17.98
CA PRO A 137 -16.60 -1.69 -18.56
C PRO A 137 -15.80 -2.58 -19.51
N LEU A 138 -16.05 -3.88 -19.44
CA LEU A 138 -15.40 -4.91 -20.25
C LEU A 138 -16.44 -5.60 -21.15
N ASP A 139 -16.36 -5.38 -22.45
CA ASP A 139 -17.27 -6.00 -23.43
C ASP A 139 -16.72 -7.26 -24.10
N SER A 140 -15.40 -7.48 -24.03
CA SER A 140 -14.73 -8.64 -24.60
C SER A 140 -13.67 -9.15 -23.63
N ALA A 141 -13.55 -10.47 -23.50
CA ALA A 141 -12.49 -11.10 -22.72
C ALA A 141 -11.17 -11.24 -23.51
N TRP A 142 -11.13 -10.78 -24.76
CA TRP A 142 -9.94 -10.78 -25.60
C TRP A 142 -8.95 -9.70 -25.15
N VAL A 143 -7.69 -10.06 -24.97
CA VAL A 143 -6.62 -9.12 -24.62
C VAL A 143 -5.76 -8.84 -25.84
N ASP A 144 -5.27 -7.62 -25.95
CA ASP A 144 -4.39 -7.23 -27.04
C ASP A 144 -3.01 -7.86 -26.84
N GLU A 145 -2.49 -7.76 -25.61
CA GLU A 145 -1.18 -8.28 -25.21
C GLU A 145 -1.17 -8.73 -23.74
N GLY A 146 -0.25 -9.63 -23.40
CA GLY A 146 -0.01 -10.08 -22.03
C GLY A 146 -0.96 -11.17 -21.57
N LEU A 147 -1.37 -11.10 -20.30
CA LEU A 147 -2.15 -12.15 -19.66
C LEU A 147 -3.60 -12.24 -20.19
N SER A 148 -4.02 -13.43 -20.63
CA SER A 148 -5.43 -13.68 -20.95
C SER A 148 -6.33 -13.66 -19.71
N LEU A 149 -7.46 -12.96 -19.79
CA LEU A 149 -8.46 -12.86 -18.71
C LEU A 149 -9.16 -14.20 -18.39
N GLY A 150 -9.00 -15.22 -19.24
CA GLY A 150 -9.46 -16.59 -19.00
C GLY A 150 -8.41 -17.53 -18.40
N SER A 151 -7.19 -17.05 -18.15
CA SER A 151 -6.09 -17.88 -17.64
C SER A 151 -6.31 -18.33 -16.18
N ASN A 152 -5.76 -19.49 -15.82
CA ASN A 152 -5.73 -20.00 -14.43
C ASN A 152 -4.95 -19.10 -13.46
N THR A 153 -4.18 -18.14 -13.97
CA THR A 153 -3.51 -17.11 -13.16
C THR A 153 -4.44 -15.98 -12.74
N VAL A 154 -5.67 -15.91 -13.29
CA VAL A 154 -6.74 -15.04 -12.82
C VAL A 154 -7.49 -15.74 -11.69
N ARG A 155 -7.10 -15.41 -10.46
CA ARG A 155 -7.54 -16.12 -9.26
C ARG A 155 -8.79 -15.49 -8.67
N MET A 156 -9.72 -16.34 -8.27
CA MET A 156 -10.86 -15.91 -7.47
C MET A 156 -10.39 -15.54 -6.07
N LEU A 157 -10.80 -14.37 -5.60
CA LEU A 157 -10.50 -13.89 -4.26
C LEU A 157 -11.52 -14.42 -3.27
N ARG A 158 -11.06 -14.63 -2.03
CA ARG A 158 -11.90 -14.92 -0.86
C ARG A 158 -11.61 -13.86 0.18
N LEU A 159 -12.60 -13.54 1.01
CA LEU A 159 -12.39 -12.64 2.13
C LEU A 159 -11.36 -13.29 3.09
N PRO A 160 -10.16 -12.71 3.26
CA PRO A 160 -9.13 -13.36 4.06
C PRO A 160 -9.48 -13.30 5.54
N ARG A 161 -9.21 -14.38 6.27
CA ARG A 161 -9.29 -14.43 7.73
C ARG A 161 -7.94 -14.03 8.29
N VAL A 162 -7.85 -12.81 8.80
CA VAL A 162 -6.58 -12.21 9.25
C VAL A 162 -6.42 -12.35 10.76
N LEU A 163 -5.31 -12.95 11.18
CA LEU A 163 -4.80 -12.91 12.55
C LEU A 163 -3.83 -11.74 12.67
N LEU A 164 -4.03 -10.87 13.66
CA LEU A 164 -3.09 -9.82 14.00
C LEU A 164 -2.41 -10.16 15.33
N ALA A 165 -1.08 -10.27 15.31
CA ALA A 165 -0.31 -10.39 16.55
C ALA A 165 -0.48 -9.14 17.40
N TRP A 166 -0.85 -9.38 18.66
CA TRP A 166 -1.13 -8.34 19.65
C TRP A 166 -0.35 -8.59 20.93
N ASP A 167 -0.19 -7.52 21.72
CA ASP A 167 0.52 -7.54 23.00
C ASP A 167 2.02 -7.88 22.87
N ALA A 168 2.76 -7.87 23.96
CA ALA A 168 4.18 -8.18 23.97
C ALA A 168 4.47 -9.51 23.26
N PRO A 169 5.49 -9.58 22.37
CA PRO A 169 6.52 -8.56 22.10
C PRO A 169 6.19 -7.60 20.95
N ALA A 170 4.96 -7.59 20.43
CA ALA A 170 4.55 -6.65 19.39
C ALA A 170 4.53 -5.22 19.95
N GLN A 171 5.16 -4.29 19.23
CA GLN A 171 5.17 -2.88 19.59
C GLN A 171 3.75 -2.29 19.43
N SER A 172 3.26 -1.64 20.47
CA SER A 172 1.87 -1.16 20.53
C SER A 172 1.52 -0.18 19.40
N LEU A 173 2.44 0.71 19.01
CA LEU A 173 2.24 1.65 17.91
C LEU A 173 2.10 0.92 16.56
N SER A 174 2.96 -0.06 16.29
CA SER A 174 2.90 -0.83 15.04
C SER A 174 1.64 -1.70 14.98
N ALA A 175 1.29 -2.37 16.08
CA ALA A 175 0.08 -3.17 16.18
C ALA A 175 -1.19 -2.31 16.03
N GLY A 176 -1.23 -1.16 16.70
CA GLY A 176 -2.33 -0.20 16.62
C GLY A 176 -2.51 0.36 15.21
N TRP A 177 -1.43 0.77 14.55
CA TRP A 177 -1.46 1.25 13.18
C TRP A 177 -1.91 0.18 12.18
N ALA A 178 -1.40 -1.04 12.31
CA ALA A 178 -1.78 -2.16 11.44
C ALA A 178 -3.28 -2.48 11.58
N ARG A 179 -3.78 -2.54 12.83
CA ARG A 179 -5.21 -2.76 13.11
C ARG A 179 -6.07 -1.64 12.54
N PHE A 180 -5.70 -0.39 12.80
CA PHE A 180 -6.43 0.76 12.29
C PHE A 180 -6.48 0.74 10.76
N THR A 181 -5.35 0.48 10.10
CA THR A 181 -5.28 0.45 8.63
C THR A 181 -6.16 -0.66 8.06
N LEU A 182 -6.09 -1.87 8.61
CA LEU A 182 -6.91 -2.98 8.13
C LEU A 182 -8.40 -2.72 8.38
N GLU A 183 -8.80 -2.42 9.62
CA GLU A 183 -10.22 -2.29 10.00
C GLU A 183 -10.85 -0.99 9.51
N ARG A 184 -10.17 0.15 9.64
CA ARG A 184 -10.76 1.48 9.36
C ARG A 184 -10.53 1.96 7.94
N ARG A 185 -9.36 1.70 7.36
CA ARG A 185 -9.05 2.18 6.00
C ARG A 185 -9.51 1.21 4.92
N TYR A 186 -9.35 -0.08 5.14
CA TYR A 186 -9.71 -1.11 4.15
C TYR A 186 -10.95 -1.92 4.52
N GLY A 187 -11.51 -1.73 5.72
CA GLY A 187 -12.66 -2.50 6.18
C GLY A 187 -12.36 -3.98 6.43
N GLN A 188 -11.11 -4.43 6.41
CA GLN A 188 -10.73 -5.83 6.59
C GLN A 188 -10.85 -6.22 8.08
N PRO A 189 -11.72 -7.18 8.44
CA PRO A 189 -11.80 -7.66 9.82
C PRO A 189 -10.51 -8.39 10.22
N VAL A 190 -10.06 -8.15 11.45
CA VAL A 190 -8.89 -8.82 12.03
C VAL A 190 -9.23 -9.45 13.38
N THR A 191 -8.61 -10.59 13.65
CA THR A 191 -8.66 -11.23 14.97
C THR A 191 -7.35 -10.95 15.69
N ALA A 192 -7.39 -10.04 16.67
CA ALA A 192 -6.21 -9.72 17.48
C ALA A 192 -5.93 -10.83 18.51
N ILE A 193 -4.77 -11.47 18.42
CA ILE A 193 -4.37 -12.58 19.29
C ILE A 193 -3.08 -12.23 20.02
N ARG A 194 -3.07 -12.41 21.34
CA ARG A 194 -1.87 -12.24 22.16
C ARG A 194 -0.83 -13.29 21.79
N ILE A 195 0.40 -12.86 21.50
CA ILE A 195 1.49 -13.77 21.11
C ILE A 195 1.70 -14.89 22.14
N ALA A 196 1.61 -14.58 23.44
CA ALA A 196 1.70 -15.57 24.53
C ALA A 196 0.67 -16.71 24.46
N THR A 197 -0.43 -16.52 23.72
CA THR A 197 -1.49 -17.53 23.55
C THR A 197 -1.46 -18.22 22.19
N LEU A 198 -0.62 -17.74 21.26
CA LEU A 198 -0.56 -18.23 19.88
C LEU A 198 -0.27 -19.74 19.80
N ALA A 199 0.55 -20.24 20.72
CA ALA A 199 0.87 -21.66 20.83
C ALA A 199 -0.36 -22.58 21.03
N ARG A 200 -1.47 -22.05 21.57
CA ARG A 200 -2.70 -22.82 21.81
C ARG A 200 -3.76 -22.58 20.73
N GLN A 201 -3.55 -21.64 19.82
CA GLN A 201 -4.52 -21.34 18.77
C GLN A 201 -4.37 -22.33 17.61
N ASP A 202 -5.48 -22.60 16.94
CA ASP A 202 -5.49 -23.32 15.67
C ASP A 202 -5.23 -22.33 14.51
N LEU A 203 -4.08 -22.46 13.86
CA LEU A 203 -3.66 -21.57 12.77
C LEU A 203 -4.44 -21.83 11.47
N SER A 204 -5.03 -23.02 11.29
CA SER A 204 -5.82 -23.35 10.09
C SER A 204 -7.09 -22.49 9.92
N ARG A 205 -7.48 -21.79 11.00
CA ARG A 205 -8.58 -20.83 11.02
C ARG A 205 -8.23 -19.49 10.37
N PHE A 206 -6.98 -19.27 9.98
CA PHE A 206 -6.49 -18.01 9.44
C PHE A 206 -5.74 -18.24 8.13
N ASP A 207 -5.95 -17.33 7.19
CA ASP A 207 -5.31 -17.36 5.87
C ASP A 207 -4.09 -16.42 5.85
N VAL A 208 -4.08 -15.42 6.74
CA VAL A 208 -3.00 -14.43 6.87
C VAL A 208 -2.68 -14.19 8.34
N ILE A 209 -1.39 -14.17 8.66
CA ILE A 209 -0.87 -13.74 9.97
C ILE A 209 -0.08 -12.45 9.75
N VAL A 210 -0.44 -11.40 10.47
CA VAL A 210 0.28 -10.13 10.47
C VAL A 210 1.07 -10.02 11.78
N LEU A 211 2.40 -9.89 11.65
CA LEU A 211 3.31 -9.62 12.75
C LEU A 211 3.77 -8.17 12.69
N PRO A 212 3.28 -7.29 13.59
CA PRO A 212 3.77 -5.94 13.74
C PRO A 212 5.26 -5.90 14.11
N ALA A 213 5.86 -4.71 14.09
CA ALA A 213 7.22 -4.52 14.56
C ALA A 213 7.38 -5.04 16.00
N GLY A 214 8.45 -5.80 16.27
CA GLY A 214 8.65 -6.45 17.56
C GLY A 214 9.78 -7.49 17.51
N SER A 215 10.24 -7.92 18.68
CA SER A 215 11.27 -8.98 18.79
C SER A 215 10.62 -10.31 19.17
N TYR A 216 10.48 -11.19 18.18
CA TYR A 216 9.76 -12.46 18.35
C TYR A 216 10.68 -13.66 18.66
N ALA A 217 11.99 -13.48 18.61
CA ALA A 217 12.97 -14.57 18.74
C ALA A 217 12.87 -15.34 20.07
N THR A 218 12.52 -14.64 21.16
CA THR A 218 12.36 -15.24 22.50
C THR A 218 10.91 -15.62 22.81
N ALA A 219 9.93 -14.93 22.22
CA ALA A 219 8.51 -15.16 22.47
C ALA A 219 7.93 -16.34 21.67
N LEU A 220 8.50 -16.64 20.50
CA LEU A 220 8.08 -17.75 19.64
C LEU A 220 9.14 -18.86 19.68
N GLY A 221 8.93 -19.83 20.57
CA GLY A 221 9.79 -21.01 20.66
C GLY A 221 9.61 -22.00 19.50
N ASP A 222 10.55 -22.95 19.38
CA ASP A 222 10.64 -23.91 18.27
C ASP A 222 9.34 -24.66 17.91
N PRO A 223 8.49 -25.09 18.88
CA PRO A 223 7.23 -25.73 18.55
C PRO A 223 6.27 -24.81 17.78
N VAL A 224 6.21 -23.52 18.15
CA VAL A 224 5.35 -22.54 17.47
C VAL A 224 5.91 -22.19 16.10
N LEU A 225 7.24 -22.06 15.98
CA LEU A 225 7.91 -21.84 14.70
C LEU A 225 7.64 -22.95 13.71
N THR A 226 7.73 -24.21 14.15
CA THR A 226 7.45 -25.37 13.30
C THR A 226 6.03 -25.32 12.74
N ARG A 227 5.05 -24.96 13.59
CA ARG A 227 3.65 -24.81 13.19
C ARG A 227 3.45 -23.66 12.20
N ILE A 228 4.10 -22.52 12.42
CA ILE A 228 4.05 -21.39 11.49
C ILE A 228 4.67 -21.78 10.14
N ARG A 229 5.80 -22.49 10.13
CA ARG A 229 6.44 -22.95 8.88
C ARG A 229 5.54 -23.91 8.11
N GLU A 230 4.90 -24.85 8.79
CA GLU A 230 3.98 -25.78 8.16
C GLU A 230 2.76 -25.05 7.58
N TRP A 231 2.20 -24.10 8.33
CA TRP A 231 1.11 -23.24 7.86
C TRP A 231 1.52 -22.37 6.64
N ILE A 232 2.76 -21.87 6.58
CA ILE A 232 3.24 -21.19 5.36
C ILE A 232 3.33 -22.17 4.18
N ARG A 233 3.76 -23.41 4.43
CA ARG A 233 3.85 -24.45 3.37
C ARG A 233 2.51 -24.88 2.82
N THR A 234 1.41 -24.76 3.59
CA THR A 234 0.06 -24.99 3.08
C THR A 234 -0.42 -23.90 2.12
N GLY A 235 0.36 -22.82 1.95
CA GLY A 235 0.09 -21.73 1.02
C GLY A 235 -0.49 -20.48 1.66
N ASP A 236 -0.51 -20.43 3.00
CA ASP A 236 -0.97 -19.26 3.75
C ASP A 236 0.14 -18.19 3.86
N THR A 237 -0.24 -16.95 4.20
CA THR A 237 0.66 -15.79 4.04
C THR A 237 1.05 -15.14 5.36
N LEU A 238 2.35 -15.14 5.66
CA LEU A 238 2.93 -14.38 6.77
C LEU A 238 3.33 -12.97 6.31
N VAL A 239 2.74 -11.94 6.90
CA VAL A 239 3.09 -10.53 6.69
C VAL A 239 3.83 -10.02 7.92
N THR A 240 4.99 -9.40 7.71
CA THR A 240 5.80 -8.84 8.79
C THR A 240 6.05 -7.36 8.58
N LEU A 241 6.05 -6.57 9.66
CA LEU A 241 6.20 -5.11 9.61
C LEU A 241 7.41 -4.64 10.44
N GLY A 242 8.05 -3.56 9.99
CA GLY A 242 9.17 -2.94 10.70
C GLY A 242 10.34 -3.89 10.90
N GLU A 243 10.65 -4.22 12.15
CA GLU A 243 11.78 -5.08 12.53
C GLU A 243 11.47 -6.59 12.52
N ALA A 244 10.20 -6.96 12.38
CA ALA A 244 9.76 -8.36 12.34
C ALA A 244 10.29 -9.20 11.17
N PRO A 245 10.54 -8.64 9.96
CA PRO A 245 11.18 -9.38 8.86
C PRO A 245 12.55 -9.97 9.25
N ARG A 246 13.35 -9.27 10.07
CA ARG A 246 14.66 -9.79 10.54
C ARG A 246 14.53 -11.12 11.27
N TRP A 247 13.44 -11.28 12.02
CA TRP A 247 13.11 -12.55 12.67
C TRP A 247 12.61 -13.60 11.66
N ALA A 248 11.77 -13.22 10.70
CA ALA A 248 11.19 -14.15 9.71
C ALA A 248 12.19 -14.68 8.67
N VAL A 249 13.24 -13.91 8.38
CA VAL A 249 14.32 -14.28 7.44
C VAL A 249 15.44 -15.07 8.13
N SER A 250 15.45 -15.13 9.48
CA SER A 250 16.43 -15.94 10.19
C SER A 250 16.37 -17.42 9.79
N ASP A 251 17.50 -18.12 9.91
CA ASP A 251 17.62 -19.57 9.59
C ASP A 251 16.59 -20.44 10.33
N ARG A 252 16.00 -19.89 11.41
CA ARG A 252 14.95 -20.53 12.22
C ARG A 252 13.53 -20.36 11.69
N VAL A 253 13.28 -19.59 10.63
CA VAL A 253 11.95 -19.46 10.03
C VAL A 253 12.02 -19.81 8.55
N ASN A 254 12.98 -19.27 7.80
CA ASN A 254 13.18 -19.51 6.36
C ASN A 254 11.84 -19.59 5.59
N ALA A 255 11.01 -18.56 5.73
CA ALA A 255 9.69 -18.48 5.10
C ALA A 255 9.84 -18.21 3.59
N PRO A 256 9.53 -19.18 2.70
CA PRO A 256 9.81 -19.05 1.26
C PRO A 256 8.92 -18.01 0.55
N SER A 257 7.85 -17.54 1.20
CA SER A 257 6.92 -16.51 0.69
C SER A 257 6.81 -15.32 1.63
N ALA A 258 7.87 -15.01 2.39
CA ALA A 258 7.94 -13.74 3.11
C ALA A 258 8.01 -12.61 2.07
N SER A 259 6.86 -12.03 1.75
CA SER A 259 6.86 -10.70 1.14
C SER A 259 7.26 -9.75 2.25
N GLU A 260 8.54 -9.38 2.26
CA GLU A 260 8.90 -8.10 2.83
C GLU A 260 8.06 -7.07 2.06
N VAL A 261 7.34 -6.21 2.78
CA VAL A 261 6.87 -4.96 2.19
C VAL A 261 7.97 -3.99 2.55
N PRO A 262 9.11 -3.98 1.84
CA PRO A 262 10.10 -2.96 2.08
C PRO A 262 9.42 -1.64 1.76
N CYS A 263 9.70 -0.62 2.57
CA CYS A 263 9.27 0.74 2.27
C CYS A 263 9.95 1.30 0.99
N ALA A 264 10.78 0.50 0.31
CA ALA A 264 11.38 0.79 -0.99
C ALA A 264 11.88 -0.52 -1.60
N THR A 265 11.27 -1.05 -2.66
CA THR A 265 11.95 -1.83 -3.74
C THR A 265 10.91 -2.16 -4.83
N LEU A 266 10.68 -1.23 -5.74
CA LEU A 266 10.23 -1.51 -7.11
C LEU A 266 10.98 -0.56 -8.05
N CYS A 267 12.29 -0.73 -8.13
CA CYS A 267 13.09 -0.04 -9.13
C CYS A 267 14.23 -0.94 -9.60
N SER A 268 14.00 -1.67 -10.71
CA SER A 268 14.92 -1.67 -11.86
C SER A 268 14.53 -2.73 -12.91
N SER A 269 13.77 -2.32 -13.92
CA SER A 269 13.91 -2.89 -15.27
C SER A 269 13.69 -1.80 -16.31
N GLY A 270 14.60 -0.83 -16.33
CA GLY A 270 14.66 0.25 -17.30
C GLY A 270 16.10 0.52 -17.68
N ARG A 271 16.58 -0.18 -18.70
CA ARG A 271 17.94 -0.12 -19.23
C ARG A 271 18.18 1.25 -19.90
N ALA A 272 18.63 2.26 -19.16
CA ALA A 272 19.11 3.51 -19.74
C ALA A 272 20.59 3.37 -20.11
N ARG A 273 20.88 3.36 -21.43
CA ARG A 273 22.23 3.38 -21.98
C ARG A 273 22.95 4.66 -21.54
N ARG A 274 24.04 4.54 -20.78
CA ARG A 274 24.94 5.66 -20.47
C ARG A 274 25.73 6.04 -21.73
N GLY A 275 25.42 7.20 -22.32
CA GLY A 275 26.33 7.90 -23.21
C GLY A 275 27.31 8.78 -22.39
N PRO A 276 28.55 8.99 -22.84
CA PRO A 276 29.55 9.71 -22.04
C PRO A 276 29.23 11.21 -21.99
N LEU A 277 29.15 11.74 -20.77
CA LEU A 277 29.00 13.16 -20.48
C LEU A 277 30.28 13.92 -20.89
N ARG A 278 30.17 14.82 -21.87
CA ARG A 278 31.22 15.81 -22.18
C ARG A 278 31.17 16.91 -21.13
N SER A 279 32.30 17.14 -20.46
CA SER A 279 32.52 18.28 -19.57
C SER A 279 32.63 19.57 -20.37
N VAL A 280 31.80 20.57 -20.04
CA VAL A 280 31.95 21.94 -20.54
C VAL A 280 32.47 22.79 -19.40
N SER A 281 33.73 23.22 -19.52
CA SER A 281 34.38 24.16 -18.60
C SER A 281 33.94 25.60 -18.90
N PRO A 282 33.70 26.45 -17.88
CA PRO A 282 33.31 27.84 -18.09
C PRO A 282 34.54 28.72 -18.36
N ARG A 283 34.62 29.30 -19.56
CA ARG A 283 35.60 30.35 -19.89
C ARG A 283 35.21 31.68 -19.23
N ALA A 284 36.11 32.18 -18.39
CA ALA A 284 36.13 33.56 -17.91
C ALA A 284 36.27 34.54 -19.10
N ARG A 285 35.46 35.60 -19.11
CA ARG A 285 35.69 36.79 -19.96
C ARG A 285 36.22 37.91 -19.08
N SER A 286 37.47 38.30 -19.34
CA SER A 286 38.08 39.53 -18.85
C SER A 286 37.51 40.75 -19.60
N ARG A 287 37.40 41.87 -18.87
CA ARG A 287 37.06 43.19 -19.39
C ARG A 287 38.21 43.77 -20.19
N SER A 288 37.89 44.51 -21.26
CA SER A 288 38.71 45.62 -21.76
C SER A 288 37.80 46.63 -22.45
N ALA A 289 37.97 47.90 -22.09
CA ALA A 289 37.19 49.04 -22.52
C ALA A 289 37.78 49.70 -23.79
N LEU A 290 36.95 50.30 -24.65
CA LEU A 290 37.36 51.48 -25.42
C LEU A 290 36.18 52.31 -25.95
N LYS A 291 36.05 53.50 -25.35
CA LYS A 291 35.69 54.86 -25.83
C LYS A 291 34.79 55.11 -27.06
N ASP A 292 33.89 56.05 -26.82
CA ASP A 292 33.29 57.05 -27.74
C ASP A 292 34.17 57.53 -28.89
N LYS A 293 33.55 57.69 -30.09
CA LYS A 293 33.39 58.99 -30.76
C LYS A 293 32.58 58.88 -32.07
N THR A 294 31.56 59.74 -32.16
CA THR A 294 30.80 60.24 -33.34
C THR A 294 29.82 59.30 -34.01
#